data_AF-A0A7C5CAD5-F1
#
_entry.id   AF-A0A7C5CAD5-F1
#
_cell.length_a   1.000
_cell.length_b   1.000
_cell.length_c   1.000
_cell.angle_alpha   90.00
_cell.angle_beta   90.00
_cell.angle_gamma   90.00
#
_symmetry.space_group_name_H-M   'P 1'
#
loop_
_entity.id
_entity.type
_entity.pdbx_description
1 polymer ?
#
loop_
_entity_poly.entity_id
_entity_poly.type
_entity_poly.pdbx_seq_one_letter_code
_entity_poly.pdbx_strand_id
1 'polypeptide(L)'
;MFLSFFSFSPDGSNSREFACGDYVFLPSSGSVFNPDSVIINDGSGEADYANNQHCESVVFTGDPSHIHVFLFKEFDLAEGDTLRIYIGRQLCGEWYLEFTKENPPLLDTWQYEYNESQYVFEFITDSVGTAGGWEILTLMVGWADQFWMSADVHTESGDDLFALVEMYNGGDMISCYSSNCMLYWQYFPALYEGIVVKAFNNSDHRRGITTLDIIILKKHILGLQPITSPYKLIAADVNNSGDLSVLDIIEMRKLILGITDTFANNQSWRFLNDCYELDVDGDLYGNIVDSVICTGFFPEPFPWFTGVKVGDLNESATN
;
A
#
# COMPACT_ATOMS: atom_id res chain seq x y z
N MET A 1 -38.66 23.20 8.44
CA MET A 1 -37.51 22.50 9.05
C MET A 1 -37.75 21.02 8.84
N PHE A 2 -37.41 20.51 7.66
CA PHE A 2 -37.53 19.09 7.32
C PHE A 2 -36.11 18.54 7.30
N LEU A 3 -35.85 17.61 8.21
CA LEU A 3 -34.70 16.72 8.18
C LEU A 3 -34.89 15.79 6.97
N SER A 4 -34.00 15.87 5.99
CA SER A 4 -33.92 14.90 4.89
C SER A 4 -33.06 13.70 5.28
N PHE A 5 -33.43 12.56 4.71
CA PHE A 5 -33.14 11.20 5.14
C PHE A 5 -31.72 10.72 4.82
N PHE A 6 -31.27 9.76 5.62
CA PHE A 6 -30.10 8.91 5.40
C PHE A 6 -30.17 8.19 4.05
N SER A 7 -29.07 8.18 3.30
CA SER A 7 -28.80 7.19 2.24
C SER A 7 -27.48 6.47 2.55
N PHE A 8 -27.42 5.17 2.29
CA PHE A 8 -26.25 4.30 2.47
C PHE A 8 -25.66 4.02 1.08
N SER A 9 -24.35 4.18 0.91
CA SER A 9 -23.61 3.75 -0.29
C SER A 9 -23.25 2.24 -0.22
N PRO A 10 -23.17 1.51 -1.35
CA PRO A 10 -22.98 0.05 -1.37
C PRO A 10 -21.52 -0.43 -1.26
N ASP A 11 -20.54 0.48 -1.13
CA ASP A 11 -19.10 0.17 -1.27
C ASP A 11 -18.36 -0.05 0.07
N GLY A 12 -19.07 -0.03 1.20
CA GLY A 12 -18.45 -0.26 2.52
C GLY A 12 -17.60 0.90 3.02
N SER A 13 -17.50 2.00 2.27
CA SER A 13 -16.97 3.25 2.79
C SER A 13 -18.07 3.92 3.63
N ASN A 14 -17.78 4.24 4.90
CA ASN A 14 -18.70 5.02 5.75
C ASN A 14 -18.67 6.52 5.42
N SER A 15 -18.09 6.92 4.27
CA SER A 15 -17.97 8.33 3.91
C SER A 15 -19.29 8.89 3.42
N ARG A 16 -19.68 10.03 3.99
CA ARG A 16 -20.79 10.85 3.51
C ARG A 16 -20.25 11.87 2.52
N GLU A 17 -21.00 12.15 1.46
CA GLU A 17 -20.67 13.18 0.49
C GLU A 17 -21.36 14.50 0.83
N PHE A 18 -20.62 15.60 0.70
CA PHE A 18 -21.11 16.95 0.90
C PHE A 18 -20.60 17.87 -0.19
N ALA A 19 -21.45 18.83 -0.57
CA ALA A 19 -21.15 19.79 -1.62
C ALA A 19 -20.65 21.10 -1.02
N CYS A 20 -20.10 21.95 -1.89
CA CYS A 20 -19.63 23.26 -1.46
C CYS A 20 -20.76 24.09 -0.83
N GLY A 21 -20.51 24.64 0.36
CA GLY A 21 -21.51 25.37 1.17
C GLY A 21 -22.09 24.55 2.34
N ASP A 22 -21.75 23.27 2.47
CA ASP A 22 -22.19 22.43 3.57
C ASP A 22 -21.36 22.58 4.85
N TYR A 23 -22.02 22.35 5.98
CA TYR A 23 -21.38 22.27 7.30
C TYR A 23 -21.34 20.82 7.77
N VAL A 24 -20.14 20.28 7.90
CA VAL A 24 -19.90 18.88 8.23
C VAL A 24 -19.37 18.77 9.66
N PHE A 25 -19.94 17.83 10.42
CA PHE A 25 -19.38 17.38 11.68
C PHE A 25 -18.90 15.94 11.55
N LEU A 26 -17.61 15.73 11.76
CA LEU A 26 -17.00 14.41 11.91
C LEU A 26 -17.00 14.07 13.41
N PRO A 27 -17.80 13.08 13.86
CA PRO A 27 -17.67 12.58 15.22
C PRO A 27 -16.26 12.03 15.42
N SER A 28 -15.70 12.11 16.61
CA SER A 28 -14.36 11.58 16.94
C SER A 28 -14.46 10.12 17.40
N SER A 29 -15.14 9.30 16.62
CA SER A 29 -15.52 7.92 16.98
C SER A 29 -14.86 6.84 16.14
N GLY A 30 -14.29 7.22 14.99
CA GLY A 30 -13.62 6.35 14.03
C GLY A 30 -12.25 5.91 14.53
N SER A 31 -11.77 4.80 13.98
CA SER A 31 -10.43 4.25 14.24
C SER A 31 -9.59 4.32 12.97
N VAL A 32 -8.28 4.13 13.05
CA VAL A 32 -7.39 4.03 11.86
C VAL A 32 -7.90 3.07 10.76
N PHE A 33 -8.61 2.00 11.10
CA PHE A 33 -9.15 1.01 10.14
C PHE A 33 -10.56 1.34 9.63
N ASN A 34 -11.26 2.25 10.31
CA ASN A 34 -12.54 2.78 9.88
C ASN A 34 -12.58 4.25 10.31
N PRO A 35 -11.73 5.10 9.67
CA PRO A 35 -11.64 6.48 10.08
C PRO A 35 -12.97 7.15 9.78
N ASP A 36 -13.38 8.04 10.68
CA ASP A 36 -14.50 8.92 10.37
C ASP A 36 -14.08 9.78 9.17
N SER A 37 -14.78 9.60 8.07
CA SER A 37 -14.40 10.11 6.76
C SER A 37 -15.53 10.86 6.11
N VAL A 38 -15.18 11.86 5.30
CA VAL A 38 -16.13 12.66 4.55
C VAL A 38 -15.55 13.01 3.20
N ILE A 39 -16.38 12.94 2.16
CA ILE A 39 -16.05 13.46 0.84
C ILE A 39 -16.65 14.86 0.74
N ILE A 40 -15.83 15.82 0.30
CA ILE A 40 -16.24 17.19 0.04
C ILE A 40 -15.86 17.52 -1.39
N ASN A 41 -16.81 18.04 -2.15
CA ASN A 41 -16.61 18.45 -3.53
C ASN A 41 -17.20 19.83 -3.80
N ASP A 42 -16.97 20.36 -5.00
CA ASP A 42 -17.51 21.65 -5.43
C ASP A 42 -19.05 21.63 -5.66
N GLY A 43 -19.65 20.43 -5.74
CA GLY A 43 -21.09 20.23 -5.89
C GLY A 43 -21.60 20.14 -7.33
N SER A 44 -20.73 20.20 -8.35
CA SER A 44 -21.12 20.04 -9.75
C SER A 44 -21.35 18.59 -10.18
N GLY A 45 -20.79 17.61 -9.45
CA GLY A 45 -20.81 16.20 -9.82
C GLY A 45 -20.06 15.96 -11.13
N GLU A 46 -20.64 15.19 -12.05
CA GLU A 46 -20.01 14.94 -13.37
C GLU A 46 -20.04 16.15 -14.34
N ALA A 47 -20.65 17.27 -13.95
CA ALA A 47 -20.71 18.48 -14.77
C ALA A 47 -19.59 19.46 -14.40
N ASP A 48 -19.29 20.41 -15.28
CA ASP A 48 -18.40 21.51 -14.90
C ASP A 48 -19.07 22.44 -13.88
N TYR A 49 -18.29 22.98 -12.94
CA TYR A 49 -18.79 23.96 -11.96
C TYR A 49 -19.20 25.28 -12.62
N ALA A 50 -20.01 26.07 -11.90
CA ALA A 50 -20.51 27.36 -12.40
C ALA A 50 -19.54 28.54 -12.17
N ASN A 51 -19.65 29.58 -13.00
CA ASN A 51 -18.93 30.84 -12.81
C ASN A 51 -19.53 31.67 -11.66
N ASN A 52 -18.73 32.62 -11.15
CA ASN A 52 -19.05 33.59 -10.10
C ASN A 52 -19.57 32.92 -8.81
N GLN A 53 -19.04 31.75 -8.48
CA GLN A 53 -19.34 31.06 -7.23
C GLN A 53 -18.36 31.53 -6.15
N HIS A 54 -18.89 31.66 -4.94
CA HIS A 54 -18.10 31.76 -3.73
C HIS A 54 -18.81 30.92 -2.69
N CYS A 55 -18.20 29.80 -2.33
CA CYS A 55 -18.77 28.87 -1.38
C CYS A 55 -17.73 28.45 -0.35
N GLU A 56 -18.21 28.23 0.86
CA GLU A 56 -17.41 27.87 2.01
C GLU A 56 -18.01 26.60 2.64
N SER A 57 -17.24 25.52 2.64
CA SER A 57 -17.57 24.32 3.40
C SER A 57 -16.73 24.26 4.64
N VAL A 58 -17.33 23.86 5.76
CA VAL A 58 -16.60 23.76 7.03
C VAL A 58 -16.67 22.34 7.56
N VAL A 59 -15.50 21.79 7.83
CA VAL A 59 -15.36 20.51 8.54
C VAL A 59 -15.01 20.81 9.98
N PHE A 60 -15.87 20.36 10.88
CA PHE A 60 -15.64 20.39 12.31
C PHE A 60 -15.38 19.00 12.84
N THR A 61 -14.53 18.96 13.84
CA THR A 61 -14.01 17.72 14.41
C THR A 61 -14.28 17.77 15.91
N GLY A 62 -14.77 16.65 16.45
CA GLY A 62 -15.09 16.56 17.87
C GLY A 62 -13.87 16.58 18.79
N ASP A 63 -12.68 16.31 18.25
CA ASP A 63 -11.47 16.07 19.02
C ASP A 63 -10.23 16.67 18.33
N PRO A 64 -9.57 17.68 18.93
CA PRO A 64 -8.35 18.30 18.42
C PRO A 64 -7.09 17.43 18.65
N SER A 65 -7.24 16.21 19.15
CA SER A 65 -6.17 15.21 19.27
C SER A 65 -6.30 14.12 18.22
N HIS A 66 -6.80 14.47 17.02
CA HIS A 66 -6.86 13.64 15.81
C HIS A 66 -6.11 14.36 14.67
N ILE A 67 -5.34 13.61 13.89
CA ILE A 67 -4.73 14.07 12.64
C ILE A 67 -5.81 14.11 11.56
N HIS A 68 -5.82 15.18 10.78
CA HIS A 68 -6.65 15.32 9.61
C HIS A 68 -5.82 15.12 8.36
N VAL A 69 -6.28 14.21 7.51
CA VAL A 69 -5.63 13.91 6.24
C VAL A 69 -6.54 14.36 5.10
N PHE A 70 -5.97 15.07 4.13
CA PHE A 70 -6.64 15.41 2.87
C PHE A 70 -6.10 14.58 1.71
N LEU A 71 -7.01 13.97 0.98
CA LEU A 71 -6.74 13.19 -0.23
C LEU A 71 -7.56 13.76 -1.38
N PHE A 72 -6.89 14.35 -2.36
CA PHE A 72 -7.55 14.83 -3.59
C PHE A 72 -7.83 13.66 -4.51
N LYS A 73 -9.11 13.44 -4.80
CA LYS A 73 -9.61 12.43 -5.74
C LYS A 73 -9.72 13.01 -7.14
N GLU A 74 -10.23 14.22 -7.22
CA GLU A 74 -10.36 14.96 -8.45
C GLU A 74 -9.88 16.39 -8.24
N PHE A 75 -9.22 16.95 -9.26
CA PHE A 75 -8.85 18.36 -9.27
C PHE A 75 -8.63 18.84 -10.71
N ASP A 76 -9.54 19.66 -11.20
CA ASP A 76 -9.46 20.36 -12.48
C ASP A 76 -10.16 21.72 -12.36
N LEU A 77 -9.35 22.79 -12.28
CA LEU A 77 -9.84 24.16 -12.21
C LEU A 77 -9.50 24.92 -13.51
N ALA A 78 -10.35 25.88 -13.87
CA ALA A 78 -10.10 26.87 -14.90
C ALA A 78 -9.10 27.94 -14.40
N GLU A 79 -8.52 28.67 -15.35
CA GLU A 79 -7.53 29.72 -15.05
C GLU A 79 -8.22 30.89 -14.34
N GLY A 80 -7.70 31.30 -13.18
CA GLY A 80 -8.27 32.36 -12.36
C GLY A 80 -9.14 31.88 -11.20
N ASP A 81 -9.51 30.60 -11.19
CA ASP A 81 -10.28 29.97 -10.11
C ASP A 81 -9.37 29.44 -9.01
N THR A 82 -9.88 29.37 -7.79
CA THR A 82 -9.05 29.05 -6.63
C THR A 82 -9.82 28.24 -5.59
N LEU A 83 -9.16 27.18 -5.10
CA LEU A 83 -9.56 26.47 -3.90
C LEU A 83 -8.55 26.77 -2.77
N ARG A 84 -9.06 27.24 -1.63
CA ARG A 84 -8.27 27.46 -0.42
C ARG A 84 -8.73 26.57 0.70
N ILE A 85 -7.77 26.04 1.45
CA ILE A 85 -8.03 25.31 2.69
C ILE A 85 -7.43 26.09 3.84
N TYR A 86 -8.28 26.64 4.69
CA TYR A 86 -7.89 27.32 5.92
C TYR A 86 -7.92 26.32 7.08
N ILE A 87 -6.85 26.33 7.86
CA ILE A 87 -6.67 25.44 8.99
C ILE A 87 -6.97 26.23 10.27
N GLY A 88 -8.00 25.78 11.01
CA GLY A 88 -8.43 26.40 12.27
C GLY A 88 -9.72 27.23 12.18
N ARG A 89 -9.98 27.99 13.25
CA ARG A 89 -11.32 28.51 13.60
C ARG A 89 -11.86 29.66 12.73
N GLN A 90 -11.03 30.26 11.86
CA GLN A 90 -11.39 31.44 11.04
C GLN A 90 -10.61 31.48 9.71
N LEU A 91 -11.22 32.11 8.69
CA LEU A 91 -10.60 32.57 7.42
C LEU A 91 -9.47 33.62 7.62
N CYS A 92 -9.00 33.78 8.86
CA CYS A 92 -7.98 34.75 9.29
C CYS A 92 -6.72 34.04 9.83
N GLY A 93 -6.63 32.71 9.71
CA GLY A 93 -5.48 31.91 10.16
C GLY A 93 -4.23 32.18 9.31
N GLU A 94 -3.06 32.10 9.95
CA GLU A 94 -1.76 32.37 9.29
C GLU A 94 -1.31 31.27 8.30
N TRP A 95 -2.05 30.16 8.19
CA TRP A 95 -1.70 29.02 7.34
C TRP A 95 -2.90 28.62 6.49
N TYR A 96 -2.79 28.82 5.17
CA TYR A 96 -3.73 28.29 4.19
C TYR A 96 -2.98 27.59 3.07
N LEU A 97 -3.59 26.52 2.56
CA LEU A 97 -3.20 25.92 1.29
C LEU A 97 -3.98 26.61 0.18
N GLU A 98 -3.33 26.90 -0.94
CA GLU A 98 -3.96 27.49 -2.11
C GLU A 98 -3.66 26.63 -3.33
N PHE A 99 -4.73 26.20 -4.00
CA PHE A 99 -4.67 25.40 -5.20
C PHE A 99 -5.33 26.16 -6.34
N THR A 100 -4.64 26.17 -7.47
CA THR A 100 -5.11 26.73 -8.74
C THR A 100 -4.77 25.75 -9.85
N LYS A 101 -5.19 26.06 -11.08
CA LYS A 101 -4.78 25.31 -12.26
C LYS A 101 -3.26 25.20 -12.42
N GLU A 102 -2.52 26.26 -12.10
CA GLU A 102 -1.06 26.34 -12.23
C GLU A 102 -0.32 25.69 -11.05
N ASN A 103 -1.01 25.53 -9.91
CA ASN A 103 -0.49 24.89 -8.71
C ASN A 103 -1.47 23.82 -8.20
N PRO A 104 -1.66 22.71 -8.95
CA PRO A 104 -2.57 21.66 -8.55
C PRO A 104 -1.98 20.79 -7.40
N PRO A 105 -2.84 20.18 -6.58
CA PRO A 105 -2.44 19.14 -5.64
C PRO A 105 -1.97 17.87 -6.38
N LEU A 106 -1.30 16.97 -5.66
CA LEU A 106 -1.06 15.60 -6.14
C LEU A 106 -2.32 14.78 -5.89
N LEU A 107 -2.86 14.19 -6.95
CA LEU A 107 -4.02 13.32 -6.88
C LEU A 107 -3.66 11.97 -6.26
N ASP A 108 -4.64 11.35 -5.62
CA ASP A 108 -4.58 10.05 -4.95
C ASP A 108 -3.40 9.88 -3.99
N THR A 109 -2.85 11.01 -3.53
CA THR A 109 -1.71 11.08 -2.63
C THR A 109 -2.09 11.83 -1.37
N TRP A 110 -1.63 11.32 -0.23
CA TRP A 110 -1.80 11.97 1.07
C TRP A 110 -0.88 13.17 1.13
N GLN A 111 -1.44 14.37 1.16
CA GLN A 111 -0.62 15.56 1.00
C GLN A 111 -0.42 16.35 2.30
N TYR A 112 -1.38 16.29 3.22
CA TYR A 112 -1.40 17.20 4.35
C TYR A 112 -1.94 16.53 5.62
N GLU A 113 -1.25 16.81 6.73
CA GLU A 113 -1.58 16.32 8.06
C GLU A 113 -1.64 17.50 9.03
N TYR A 114 -2.79 17.70 9.66
CA TYR A 114 -3.01 18.81 10.59
C TYR A 114 -3.66 18.37 11.89
N ASN A 115 -3.32 19.07 12.98
CA ASN A 115 -3.86 18.82 14.31
C ASN A 115 -4.79 19.95 14.76
N GLU A 116 -5.84 20.19 14.01
CA GLU A 116 -6.82 21.23 14.31
C GLU A 116 -8.24 20.69 14.36
N SER A 117 -9.11 21.40 15.08
CA SER A 117 -10.51 20.99 15.26
C SER A 117 -11.46 21.47 14.16
N GLN A 118 -10.95 22.23 13.20
CA GLN A 118 -11.77 22.88 12.18
C GLN A 118 -10.97 23.19 10.92
N TYR A 119 -11.59 22.99 9.77
CA TYR A 119 -11.05 23.32 8.46
C TYR A 119 -12.12 24.00 7.61
N VAL A 120 -11.73 25.01 6.85
CA VAL A 120 -12.63 25.73 5.94
C VAL A 120 -12.11 25.59 4.52
N PHE A 121 -12.95 25.04 3.65
CA PHE A 121 -12.71 24.92 2.22
C PHE A 121 -13.44 26.08 1.55
N GLU A 122 -12.69 27.03 1.03
CA GLU A 122 -13.21 28.18 0.28
C GLU A 122 -12.94 27.96 -1.19
N PHE A 123 -14.00 27.84 -1.99
CA PHE A 123 -13.91 27.74 -3.42
C PHE A 123 -14.48 29.00 -4.08
N ILE A 124 -13.67 29.63 -4.93
CA ILE A 124 -13.97 30.88 -5.61
C ILE A 124 -13.78 30.67 -7.11
N THR A 125 -14.83 31.00 -7.87
CA THR A 125 -14.78 30.99 -9.34
C THR A 125 -15.00 32.38 -9.89
N ASP A 126 -14.28 32.71 -10.95
CA ASP A 126 -14.36 33.99 -11.63
C ASP A 126 -15.51 34.01 -12.66
N SER A 127 -15.52 34.98 -13.57
CA SER A 127 -16.59 35.12 -14.57
C SER A 127 -16.37 34.32 -15.86
N VAL A 128 -15.24 33.64 -16.04
CA VAL A 128 -14.76 33.06 -17.30
C VAL A 128 -14.14 31.67 -17.10
N GLY A 129 -14.66 30.71 -17.86
CA GLY A 129 -14.12 29.35 -17.84
C GLY A 129 -14.71 28.51 -16.73
N THR A 130 -14.94 27.24 -17.05
CA THR A 130 -15.44 26.21 -16.15
C THR A 130 -14.59 24.97 -16.37
N ALA A 131 -14.53 24.08 -15.39
CA ALA A 131 -13.76 22.85 -15.46
C ALA A 131 -14.40 21.77 -14.58
N GLY A 132 -13.79 20.58 -14.55
CA GLY A 132 -14.35 19.39 -13.89
C GLY A 132 -14.54 19.51 -12.38
N GLY A 133 -13.90 20.49 -11.72
CA GLY A 133 -14.09 20.75 -10.30
C GLY A 133 -13.10 20.02 -9.42
N TRP A 134 -13.51 19.68 -8.20
CA TRP A 134 -12.62 19.05 -7.24
C TRP A 134 -13.38 18.16 -6.27
N GLU A 135 -12.70 17.10 -5.82
CA GLU A 135 -13.19 16.20 -4.81
C GLU A 135 -12.07 15.87 -3.82
N ILE A 136 -12.36 15.99 -2.52
CA ILE A 136 -11.44 15.72 -1.43
C ILE A 136 -12.07 14.72 -0.48
N LEU A 137 -11.41 13.58 -0.29
CA LEU A 137 -11.65 12.71 0.84
C LEU A 137 -10.88 13.25 2.05
N THR A 138 -11.60 13.64 3.09
CA THR A 138 -11.06 14.05 4.38
C THR A 138 -11.19 12.91 5.38
N LEU A 139 -10.09 12.58 6.05
CA LEU A 139 -10.01 11.50 7.04
C LEU A 139 -9.62 12.05 8.41
N MET A 140 -10.32 11.63 9.46
CA MET A 140 -9.90 11.78 10.84
C MET A 140 -9.16 10.54 11.34
N VAL A 141 -7.93 10.73 11.82
CA VAL A 141 -7.07 9.65 12.33
C VAL A 141 -6.66 9.94 13.77
N GLY A 142 -6.95 9.06 14.73
CA GLY A 142 -6.60 9.29 16.14
C GLY A 142 -5.08 9.24 16.39
N TRP A 143 -4.56 10.14 17.25
CA TRP A 143 -3.12 10.13 17.64
C TRP A 143 -2.76 8.94 18.55
N ALA A 144 -3.75 8.26 19.12
CA ALA A 144 -3.57 7.11 20.01
C ALA A 144 -3.94 5.77 19.36
N ASP A 145 -4.31 5.78 18.08
CA ASP A 145 -4.73 4.56 17.41
C ASP A 145 -3.49 3.80 16.93
N GLN A 146 -3.30 2.63 17.54
CA GLN A 146 -2.29 1.67 17.10
C GLN A 146 -2.58 1.31 15.64
N PHE A 147 -1.68 1.70 14.75
CA PHE A 147 -1.69 1.19 13.39
C PHE A 147 -1.07 -0.20 13.42
N TRP A 148 -1.79 -1.18 12.89
CA TRP A 148 -1.25 -2.52 12.71
C TRP A 148 -1.39 -2.97 11.27
N MET A 149 -0.43 -3.76 10.81
CA MET A 149 -0.42 -4.33 9.48
C MET A 149 -0.19 -5.83 9.61
N SER A 150 -1.05 -6.62 8.96
CA SER A 150 -0.72 -8.01 8.67
C SER A 150 0.32 -8.01 7.54
N ALA A 151 1.40 -8.74 7.77
CA ALA A 151 2.46 -8.97 6.79
C ALA A 151 2.73 -10.48 6.74
N ASP A 152 1.67 -11.22 6.44
CA ASP A 152 1.70 -12.68 6.40
C ASP A 152 2.51 -13.16 5.19
N VAL A 153 3.13 -14.31 5.35
CA VAL A 153 3.99 -14.91 4.33
C VAL A 153 3.47 -16.31 4.09
N HIS A 154 3.30 -16.69 2.83
CA HIS A 154 2.84 -18.02 2.44
C HIS A 154 3.69 -18.61 1.33
N THR A 155 3.59 -19.92 1.11
CA THR A 155 4.20 -20.61 -0.03
C THR A 155 3.39 -20.43 -1.31
N GLU A 156 3.91 -20.92 -2.45
CA GLU A 156 3.14 -21.04 -3.70
C GLU A 156 1.86 -21.88 -3.53
N SER A 157 1.86 -22.87 -2.63
CA SER A 157 0.69 -23.70 -2.30
C SER A 157 -0.33 -23.01 -1.38
N GLY A 158 0.00 -21.82 -0.86
CA GLY A 158 -0.83 -21.06 0.08
C GLY A 158 -0.69 -21.49 1.54
N ASP A 159 0.33 -22.28 1.88
CA ASP A 159 0.62 -22.65 3.27
C ASP A 159 1.37 -21.50 3.96
N ASP A 160 0.95 -21.12 5.18
CA ASP A 160 1.65 -20.09 5.96
C ASP A 160 3.14 -20.45 6.11
N LEU A 161 4.04 -19.46 6.14
CA LEU A 161 5.50 -19.63 6.19
C LEU A 161 6.10 -18.77 7.30
N PHE A 162 6.92 -19.37 8.17
CA PHE A 162 7.69 -18.59 9.15
C PHE A 162 8.78 -17.78 8.46
N ALA A 163 8.72 -16.45 8.61
CA ALA A 163 9.75 -15.53 8.13
C ALA A 163 9.93 -14.36 9.10
N LEU A 164 11.11 -13.73 9.04
CA LEU A 164 11.32 -12.41 9.62
C LEU A 164 10.72 -11.40 8.65
N VAL A 165 9.77 -10.60 9.11
CA VAL A 165 9.24 -9.48 8.34
C VAL A 165 9.62 -8.19 9.04
N GLU A 166 10.18 -7.26 8.28
CA GLU A 166 10.64 -5.95 8.74
C GLU A 166 9.88 -4.85 7.98
N MET A 167 9.40 -3.84 8.70
CA MET A 167 8.79 -2.63 8.16
C MET A 167 9.66 -1.42 8.49
N TYR A 168 9.84 -0.54 7.52
CA TYR A 168 10.60 0.70 7.65
C TYR A 168 9.74 1.89 7.23
N ASN A 169 9.73 2.95 8.04
CA ASN A 169 9.10 4.24 7.73
C ASN A 169 9.84 5.36 8.48
N GLY A 170 10.20 6.47 7.82
CA GLY A 170 10.75 7.64 8.54
C GLY A 170 12.08 7.42 9.26
N GLY A 171 12.79 6.31 8.99
CA GLY A 171 13.99 5.89 9.74
C GLY A 171 13.71 4.98 10.93
N ASP A 172 12.45 4.75 11.28
CA ASP A 172 12.05 3.74 12.27
C ASP A 172 11.90 2.35 11.61
N MET A 173 12.11 1.31 12.42
CA MET A 173 11.95 -0.09 12.00
C MET A 173 11.19 -0.89 13.07
N ILE A 174 10.22 -1.69 12.62
CA ILE A 174 9.62 -2.75 13.42
C ILE A 174 9.73 -4.09 12.70
N SER A 175 9.76 -5.17 13.48
CA SER A 175 9.86 -6.51 12.93
C SER A 175 9.04 -7.53 13.71
N CYS A 176 8.72 -8.62 13.04
CA CYS A 176 8.06 -9.79 13.59
C CYS A 176 8.69 -11.04 12.98
N TYR A 177 8.70 -12.12 13.73
CA TYR A 177 9.14 -13.44 13.25
C TYR A 177 8.04 -14.45 13.53
N SER A 178 7.13 -14.63 12.57
CA SER A 178 5.99 -15.52 12.69
C SER A 178 5.49 -15.95 11.32
N SER A 179 4.62 -16.95 11.28
CA SER A 179 3.82 -17.28 10.10
C SER A 179 2.56 -16.40 9.96
N ASN A 180 2.20 -15.68 11.03
CA ASN A 180 1.07 -14.73 11.09
C ASN A 180 1.53 -13.38 11.65
N CYS A 181 2.25 -12.64 10.82
CA CYS A 181 3.03 -11.50 11.25
C CYS A 181 2.14 -10.26 11.38
N MET A 182 1.95 -9.80 12.62
CA MET A 182 1.21 -8.56 12.92
C MET A 182 2.19 -7.53 13.46
N LEU A 183 2.39 -6.46 12.69
CA LEU A 183 3.33 -5.39 13.01
C LEU A 183 2.56 -4.19 13.53
N TYR A 184 2.95 -3.68 14.70
CA TYR A 184 2.24 -2.63 15.42
C TYR A 184 3.09 -1.37 15.52
N TRP A 185 2.56 -0.26 15.02
CA TRP A 185 3.08 1.07 15.25
C TRP A 185 2.28 1.74 16.37
N GLN A 186 2.99 2.36 17.31
CA GLN A 186 2.35 3.12 18.39
C GLN A 186 1.66 4.40 17.87
N TYR A 187 2.14 4.94 16.75
CA TYR A 187 1.60 6.12 16.07
C TYR A 187 1.43 5.82 14.59
N PHE A 188 0.43 6.41 13.95
CA PHE A 188 0.24 6.25 12.52
C PHE A 188 1.48 6.77 11.76
N PRO A 189 2.17 5.93 10.96
CA PRO A 189 3.37 6.35 10.25
C PRO A 189 3.02 7.40 9.20
N ALA A 190 3.86 8.40 9.08
CA ALA A 190 3.65 9.46 8.12
C ALA A 190 3.88 8.88 6.70
N LEU A 191 2.81 8.77 5.91
CA LEU A 191 2.82 8.02 4.65
C LEU A 191 3.54 8.77 3.51
N TYR A 192 3.95 10.02 3.73
CA TYR A 192 4.65 10.83 2.73
C TYR A 192 6.03 10.28 2.35
N GLU A 193 6.67 9.45 3.18
CA GLU A 193 7.95 8.79 2.85
C GLU A 193 7.79 7.37 2.27
N GLY A 194 6.56 6.84 2.22
CA GLY A 194 6.28 5.45 1.92
C GLY A 194 6.66 4.50 3.07
N ILE A 195 6.10 3.29 3.05
CA ILE A 195 6.48 2.21 3.96
C ILE A 195 7.23 1.17 3.16
N VAL A 196 8.42 0.77 3.62
CA VAL A 196 9.16 -0.34 3.01
C VAL A 196 8.97 -1.59 3.85
N VAL A 197 8.44 -2.66 3.25
CA VAL A 197 8.26 -3.96 3.90
C VAL A 197 9.23 -4.96 3.30
N LYS A 198 9.92 -5.76 4.12
CA LYS A 198 10.87 -6.79 3.68
C LYS A 198 10.59 -8.10 4.39
N ALA A 199 10.66 -9.22 3.67
CA ALA A 199 10.62 -10.55 4.25
C ALA A 199 11.97 -11.24 4.10
N PHE A 200 12.38 -11.98 5.14
CA PHE A 200 13.68 -12.63 5.20
C PHE A 200 13.62 -13.98 5.92
N ASN A 201 14.21 -15.00 5.30
CA ASN A 201 14.48 -16.29 5.92
C ASN A 201 15.64 -16.98 5.19
N ASN A 202 16.79 -17.06 5.86
CA ASN A 202 17.98 -17.75 5.34
C ASN A 202 18.34 -19.02 6.11
N SER A 203 17.37 -19.62 6.80
CA SER A 203 17.61 -20.79 7.62
C SER A 203 17.41 -22.08 6.82
N ASP A 204 18.09 -23.15 7.25
CA ASP A 204 17.85 -24.52 6.80
C ASP A 204 17.82 -24.71 5.27
N HIS A 205 18.89 -24.31 4.59
CA HIS A 205 19.02 -24.45 3.13
C HIS A 205 18.68 -25.85 2.62
N ARG A 206 19.04 -26.91 3.35
CA ARG A 206 18.81 -28.33 2.99
C ARG A 206 17.36 -28.79 3.10
N ARG A 207 16.49 -28.06 3.79
CA ARG A 207 15.12 -28.51 4.07
C ARG A 207 14.33 -28.62 2.77
N GLY A 208 13.63 -29.73 2.56
CA GLY A 208 12.87 -30.01 1.34
C GLY A 208 13.70 -30.36 0.11
N ILE A 209 15.02 -30.15 0.12
CA ILE A 209 15.86 -30.42 -1.06
C ILE A 209 16.27 -31.89 -1.09
N THR A 210 15.83 -32.60 -2.12
CA THR A 210 16.07 -34.02 -2.31
C THR A 210 16.63 -34.32 -3.70
N THR A 211 16.95 -35.59 -3.94
CA THR A 211 17.32 -36.04 -5.29
C THR A 211 16.17 -35.94 -6.29
N LEU A 212 14.91 -35.84 -5.83
CA LEU A 212 13.76 -35.67 -6.71
C LEU A 212 13.77 -34.29 -7.38
N ASP A 213 14.16 -33.24 -6.66
CA ASP A 213 14.29 -31.87 -7.17
C ASP A 213 15.33 -31.81 -8.29
N ILE A 214 16.47 -32.48 -8.10
CA ILE A 214 17.49 -32.64 -9.14
C ILE A 214 16.92 -33.33 -10.39
N ILE A 215 16.06 -34.33 -10.22
CA ILE A 215 15.44 -35.03 -11.36
C ILE A 215 14.47 -34.11 -12.09
N ILE A 216 13.68 -33.30 -11.37
CA ILE A 216 12.76 -32.30 -11.95
C ILE A 216 13.56 -31.29 -12.78
N LEU A 217 14.59 -30.66 -12.20
CA LEU A 217 15.43 -29.70 -12.91
C LEU A 217 16.12 -30.31 -14.13
N LYS A 218 16.65 -31.53 -14.00
CA LYS A 218 17.30 -32.22 -15.11
C LYS A 218 16.34 -32.47 -16.28
N LYS A 219 15.09 -32.84 -16.00
CA LYS A 219 14.08 -33.03 -17.07
C LYS A 219 13.73 -31.71 -17.75
N HIS A 220 13.69 -30.61 -17.00
CA HIS A 220 13.48 -29.27 -17.55
C HIS A 220 14.60 -28.87 -18.50
N ILE A 221 15.87 -28.97 -18.07
CA ILE A 221 17.04 -28.63 -18.88
C ILE A 221 17.11 -29.46 -20.18
N LEU A 222 16.66 -30.73 -20.12
CA LEU A 222 16.63 -31.60 -21.29
C LEU A 222 15.39 -31.40 -22.20
N GLY A 223 14.48 -30.49 -21.85
CA GLY A 223 13.23 -30.26 -22.58
C GLY A 223 12.23 -31.43 -22.51
N LEU A 224 12.41 -32.34 -21.54
CA LEU A 224 11.54 -33.53 -21.39
C LEU A 224 10.28 -33.22 -20.59
N GLN A 225 10.38 -32.32 -19.62
CA GLN A 225 9.27 -31.87 -18.80
C GLN A 225 9.56 -30.43 -18.38
N PRO A 226 8.97 -29.41 -19.03
CA PRO A 226 9.19 -28.02 -18.68
C PRO A 226 8.62 -27.71 -17.29
N ILE A 227 9.34 -26.89 -16.52
CA ILE A 227 8.81 -26.22 -15.33
C ILE A 227 8.01 -25.03 -15.86
N THR A 228 6.75 -24.94 -15.46
CA THR A 228 5.82 -23.90 -15.92
C THR A 228 5.48 -22.88 -14.86
N SER A 229 5.78 -23.17 -13.59
CA SER A 229 5.56 -22.23 -12.49
C SER A 229 6.73 -21.25 -12.43
N PRO A 230 6.48 -19.93 -12.42
CA PRO A 230 7.53 -18.92 -12.25
C PRO A 230 8.26 -19.09 -10.91
N TYR A 231 7.54 -19.41 -9.84
CA TYR A 231 8.12 -19.68 -8.52
C TYR A 231 9.10 -20.84 -8.56
N LYS A 232 8.77 -21.92 -9.28
CA LYS A 232 9.68 -23.07 -9.45
C LYS A 232 10.87 -22.80 -10.36
N LEU A 233 10.74 -21.87 -11.31
CA LEU A 233 11.89 -21.40 -12.10
C LEU A 233 12.87 -20.65 -11.19
N ILE A 234 12.37 -19.78 -10.31
CA ILE A 234 13.19 -19.06 -9.33
C ILE A 234 13.81 -20.04 -8.32
N ALA A 235 13.05 -21.02 -7.82
CA ALA A 235 13.57 -22.06 -6.93
C ALA A 235 14.69 -22.87 -7.59
N ALA A 236 14.61 -23.09 -8.90
CA ALA A 236 15.58 -23.89 -9.65
C ALA A 236 16.92 -23.19 -9.87
N ASP A 237 16.96 -21.86 -9.90
CA ASP A 237 18.18 -21.05 -10.04
C ASP A 237 18.91 -20.92 -8.69
N VAL A 238 19.47 -22.05 -8.26
CA VAL A 238 20.09 -22.18 -6.94
C VAL A 238 21.35 -21.33 -6.80
N ASN A 239 22.07 -21.09 -7.90
CA ASN A 239 23.25 -20.24 -7.89
C ASN A 239 22.96 -18.75 -8.17
N ASN A 240 21.68 -18.38 -8.36
CA ASN A 240 21.20 -17.03 -8.64
C ASN A 240 21.90 -16.38 -9.84
N SER A 241 22.04 -17.13 -10.94
CA SER A 241 22.71 -16.69 -12.15
C SER A 241 21.77 -16.07 -13.19
N GLY A 242 20.47 -16.29 -13.06
CA GLY A 242 19.48 -15.97 -14.09
C GLY A 242 19.18 -17.14 -15.05
N ASP A 243 20.03 -18.17 -15.09
CA ASP A 243 19.97 -19.27 -16.06
C ASP A 243 19.85 -20.64 -15.38
N LEU A 244 18.93 -21.49 -15.85
CA LEU A 244 18.77 -22.85 -15.35
C LEU A 244 19.75 -23.82 -16.02
N SER A 245 20.72 -24.31 -15.25
CA SER A 245 21.86 -25.04 -15.80
C SER A 245 22.29 -26.26 -14.97
N VAL A 246 23.30 -26.97 -15.47
CA VAL A 246 23.94 -28.06 -14.73
C VAL A 246 24.68 -27.55 -13.49
N LEU A 247 25.03 -26.26 -13.42
CA LEU A 247 25.67 -25.68 -12.23
C LEU A 247 24.72 -25.69 -11.03
N ASP A 248 23.43 -25.42 -11.23
CA ASP A 248 22.42 -25.48 -10.17
C ASP A 248 22.27 -26.89 -9.59
N ILE A 249 22.31 -27.90 -10.47
CA ILE A 249 22.34 -29.31 -10.07
C ILE A 249 23.60 -29.64 -9.24
N ILE A 250 24.75 -29.05 -9.60
CA ILE A 250 25.99 -29.26 -8.85
C ILE A 250 25.88 -28.65 -7.45
N GLU A 251 25.35 -27.44 -7.32
CA GLU A 251 25.16 -26.77 -6.03
C GLU A 251 24.17 -27.52 -5.13
N MET A 252 23.00 -27.93 -5.65
CA MET A 252 22.05 -28.74 -4.89
C MET A 252 22.67 -30.06 -4.39
N ARG A 253 23.47 -30.72 -5.24
CA ARG A 253 24.12 -31.98 -4.85
C ARG A 253 25.19 -31.78 -3.78
N LYS A 254 25.97 -30.70 -3.84
CA LYS A 254 26.93 -30.37 -2.77
C LYS A 254 26.18 -30.20 -1.45
N LEU A 255 25.05 -29.51 -1.49
CA LEU A 255 24.23 -29.26 -0.31
C LEU A 255 23.63 -30.57 0.26
N ILE A 256 23.02 -31.42 -0.57
CA ILE A 256 22.48 -32.74 -0.15
C ILE A 256 23.57 -33.62 0.47
N LEU A 257 24.77 -33.62 -0.10
CA LEU A 257 25.89 -34.43 0.38
C LEU A 257 26.59 -33.83 1.61
N GLY A 258 26.18 -32.64 2.09
CA GLY A 258 26.81 -31.95 3.21
C GLY A 258 28.24 -31.46 2.90
N ILE A 259 28.55 -31.25 1.63
CA ILE A 259 29.81 -30.62 1.18
C ILE A 259 29.75 -29.10 1.45
N THR A 260 28.56 -28.52 1.31
CA THR A 260 28.22 -27.18 1.76
C THR A 260 26.97 -27.25 2.63
N ASP A 261 26.81 -26.29 3.53
CA ASP A 261 25.61 -26.13 4.37
C ASP A 261 24.68 -25.01 3.86
N THR A 262 25.17 -24.16 2.96
CA THR A 262 24.43 -23.02 2.39
C THR A 262 24.70 -22.85 0.89
N PHE A 263 23.87 -22.05 0.22
CA PHE A 263 24.15 -21.56 -1.13
C PHE A 263 25.00 -20.29 -1.04
N ALA A 264 26.06 -20.19 -1.87
CA ALA A 264 27.02 -19.09 -1.77
C ALA A 264 26.45 -17.74 -2.24
N ASN A 265 25.57 -17.76 -3.25
CA ASN A 265 25.05 -16.58 -3.94
C ASN A 265 23.53 -16.44 -3.83
N ASN A 266 22.89 -17.24 -2.99
CA ASN A 266 21.44 -17.24 -2.85
C ASN A 266 21.03 -17.45 -1.39
N GLN A 267 19.83 -16.98 -1.04
CA GLN A 267 19.24 -17.23 0.27
C GLN A 267 18.55 -18.61 0.28
N SER A 268 18.22 -19.13 1.46
CA SER A 268 17.43 -20.37 1.59
C SER A 268 16.00 -20.20 1.07
N TRP A 269 15.42 -19.03 1.29
CA TRP A 269 14.12 -18.60 0.80
C TRP A 269 14.24 -17.26 0.08
N ARG A 270 13.47 -17.10 -0.99
CA ARG A 270 13.26 -15.83 -1.70
C ARG A 270 11.82 -15.40 -1.51
N PHE A 271 11.58 -14.11 -1.40
CA PHE A 271 10.24 -13.58 -1.15
C PHE A 271 9.84 -12.70 -2.32
N LEU A 272 8.67 -13.00 -2.87
CA LEU A 272 8.08 -12.25 -3.96
C LEU A 272 6.89 -11.48 -3.40
N ASN A 273 6.71 -10.27 -3.92
CA ASN A 273 5.59 -9.42 -3.55
C ASN A 273 4.34 -9.82 -4.35
N ASP A 274 3.25 -10.11 -3.66
CA ASP A 274 1.97 -10.43 -4.31
C ASP A 274 1.29 -9.22 -4.97
N CYS A 275 1.77 -7.99 -4.74
CA CYS A 275 1.27 -6.80 -5.44
C CYS A 275 1.70 -6.72 -6.91
N TYR A 276 2.62 -7.58 -7.37
CA TYR A 276 3.06 -7.62 -8.76
C TYR A 276 2.75 -8.98 -9.39
N GLU A 277 2.09 -8.98 -10.55
CA GLU A 277 1.92 -10.20 -11.33
C GLU A 277 3.27 -10.63 -11.95
N LEU A 278 3.63 -11.91 -11.81
CA LEU A 278 4.84 -12.45 -12.41
C LEU A 278 4.67 -12.66 -13.91
N ASP A 279 5.41 -11.87 -14.70
CA ASP A 279 5.53 -12.07 -16.14
C ASP A 279 6.53 -13.19 -16.46
N VAL A 280 6.01 -14.38 -16.80
CA VAL A 280 6.81 -15.54 -17.22
C VAL A 280 7.46 -15.37 -18.60
N ASP A 281 6.93 -14.49 -19.45
CA ASP A 281 7.45 -14.22 -20.79
C ASP A 281 8.41 -13.00 -20.80
N GLY A 282 8.55 -12.33 -19.65
CA GLY A 282 9.39 -11.14 -19.41
C GLY A 282 10.60 -11.40 -18.50
N ASP A 283 10.99 -10.39 -17.70
CA ASP A 283 12.10 -10.48 -16.75
C ASP A 283 11.64 -11.13 -15.43
N LEU A 284 11.69 -12.46 -15.38
CA LEU A 284 11.40 -13.26 -14.18
C LEU A 284 12.17 -12.79 -12.92
N TYR A 285 13.39 -12.26 -13.08
CA TYR A 285 14.24 -11.85 -11.95
C TYR A 285 14.08 -10.37 -11.59
N GLY A 286 13.62 -9.55 -12.52
CA GLY A 286 13.25 -8.14 -12.28
C GLY A 286 12.11 -7.99 -11.27
N ASN A 287 11.28 -9.03 -11.10
CA ASN A 287 10.18 -9.08 -10.15
C ASN A 287 10.57 -9.67 -8.77
N ILE A 288 11.80 -10.17 -8.59
CA ILE A 288 12.24 -10.61 -7.26
C ILE A 288 12.68 -9.40 -6.47
N VAL A 289 11.70 -8.78 -5.82
CA VAL A 289 11.92 -7.71 -4.88
C VAL A 289 11.78 -8.30 -3.48
N ASP A 290 12.91 -8.54 -2.80
CA ASP A 290 12.94 -8.90 -1.37
C ASP A 290 12.41 -7.72 -0.48
N SER A 291 11.87 -6.67 -1.10
CA SER A 291 11.30 -5.48 -0.47
C SER A 291 10.18 -4.87 -1.30
N VAL A 292 9.10 -4.47 -0.64
CA VAL A 292 7.96 -3.74 -1.21
C VAL A 292 7.98 -2.30 -0.72
N ILE A 293 7.72 -1.34 -1.60
CA ILE A 293 7.40 0.02 -1.21
C ILE A 293 5.89 0.20 -1.32
N CYS A 294 5.22 0.36 -0.19
CA CYS A 294 3.80 0.68 -0.10
C CYS A 294 3.64 2.20 -0.04
N THR A 295 2.93 2.77 -1.01
CA THR A 295 2.54 4.18 -1.04
C THR A 295 1.01 4.29 -1.02
N GLY A 296 0.45 5.06 -0.09
CA GLY A 296 -1.00 5.24 0.07
C GLY A 296 -1.65 4.34 1.12
N PHE A 297 -2.97 4.52 1.32
CA PHE A 297 -3.79 3.74 2.25
C PHE A 297 -4.46 2.57 1.54
N PHE A 298 -4.15 1.36 1.99
CA PHE A 298 -4.73 0.12 1.50
C PHE A 298 -5.81 -0.31 2.51
N PRO A 299 -7.10 -0.25 2.17
CA PRO A 299 -8.20 -0.57 3.10
C PRO A 299 -8.36 -2.08 3.41
N GLU A 300 -7.48 -2.95 2.92
CA GLU A 300 -7.56 -4.39 3.11
C GLU A 300 -6.17 -5.00 3.33
N PRO A 301 -6.04 -6.14 4.03
CA PRO A 301 -4.75 -6.62 4.52
C PRO A 301 -3.80 -6.95 3.38
N PHE A 302 -2.76 -6.13 3.19
CA PHE A 302 -1.60 -6.38 2.34
C PHE A 302 -0.37 -5.72 2.99
N PRO A 303 0.86 -6.24 2.80
CA PRO A 303 1.29 -7.14 1.73
C PRO A 303 1.52 -8.60 2.17
N TRP A 304 1.10 -9.53 1.31
CA TRP A 304 1.48 -10.93 1.39
C TRP A 304 2.75 -11.15 0.58
N PHE A 305 3.69 -11.90 1.16
CA PHE A 305 4.85 -12.38 0.42
C PHE A 305 4.63 -13.85 0.06
N THR A 306 4.81 -14.18 -1.21
CA THR A 306 4.99 -15.56 -1.64
C THR A 306 6.45 -15.97 -1.43
N GLY A 307 6.69 -16.84 -0.46
CA GLY A 307 7.98 -17.45 -0.16
C GLY A 307 8.29 -18.63 -1.07
N VAL A 308 9.46 -18.59 -1.69
CA VAL A 308 9.99 -19.61 -2.60
C VAL A 308 11.21 -20.27 -1.97
N LYS A 309 11.12 -21.56 -1.67
CA LYS A 309 12.24 -22.33 -1.15
C LYS A 309 13.22 -22.61 -2.28
N VAL A 310 14.40 -22.00 -2.22
CA VAL A 310 15.46 -22.23 -3.21
C VAL A 310 15.90 -23.69 -3.16
N GLY A 311 15.89 -24.33 -4.33
CA GLY A 311 16.26 -25.72 -4.57
C GLY A 311 15.18 -26.77 -4.32
N ASP A 312 13.99 -26.39 -3.86
CA ASP A 312 12.85 -27.29 -3.65
C ASP A 312 11.84 -27.11 -4.80
N LEU A 313 11.76 -28.10 -5.68
CA LEU A 313 10.95 -28.08 -6.91
C LEU A 313 9.71 -28.96 -6.82
N ASN A 314 9.60 -29.74 -5.73
CA ASN A 314 8.45 -30.57 -5.43
C ASN A 314 7.65 -30.08 -4.22
N GLU A 315 7.96 -28.88 -3.70
CA GLU A 315 7.28 -28.24 -2.56
C GLU A 315 7.26 -29.14 -1.32
N SER A 316 8.37 -29.82 -1.05
CA SER A 316 8.45 -30.76 0.08
C SER A 316 9.02 -30.14 1.36
N ALA A 317 9.50 -28.89 1.31
CA ALA A 317 9.84 -28.12 2.49
C ALA A 317 8.58 -27.74 3.28
N THR A 318 8.52 -28.17 4.53
CA THR A 318 7.51 -27.73 5.50
C THR A 318 8.12 -26.73 6.48
N ASN A 319 7.27 -25.91 7.10
CA ASN A 319 7.66 -25.11 8.28
C ASN A 319 8.21 -25.97 9.42
#